data_AF-A0A8T4EPN0-F1
#
_entry.id   AF-A0A8T4EPN0-F1
#
_cell.length_a   1.000
_cell.length_b   1.000
_cell.length_c   1.000
_cell.angle_alpha   90.00
_cell.angle_beta   90.00
_cell.angle_gamma   90.00
#
_symmetry.space_group_name_H-M   'P 1'
#
loop_
_entity.id
_entity.type
_entity.pdbx_description
1 polymer ?
#
loop_
_entity_poly.entity_id
_entity_poly.type
_entity_poly.pdbx_seq_one_letter_code
_entity_poly.pdbx_strand_id
1 'polypeptide(L)'
;MPLFNKPDNLPIDQVRAMRIKGFDNNQIVQALQRNGYSSTQIFDALNQADLVSGAPAFQGGSNAPLPSGAGDASQGLGQGYEEGGSMVGMGNEEVEELIESVIEEKWDELGKDINKIVEWKNEVENKLARIEQRFESLQDSFDKLHQAVIGKIGEYDKNILEVGAEVKAMEKVFSKVLPLFTENVSELARITQALKKGPI
;
A
#
# COMPACT_ATOMS: atom_id res chain seq x y z
N MET A 1 -34.21 -27.05 4.43
CA MET A 1 -33.18 -26.10 4.89
C MET A 1 -33.83 -24.72 4.99
N PRO A 2 -33.60 -23.94 6.06
CA PRO A 2 -34.41 -22.76 6.35
C PRO A 2 -33.98 -21.55 5.50
N LEU A 3 -34.99 -20.82 5.02
CA LEU A 3 -34.91 -19.54 4.33
C LEU A 3 -34.52 -18.46 5.33
N PHE A 4 -33.28 -17.98 5.29
CA PHE A 4 -32.87 -16.77 6.00
C PHE A 4 -33.26 -15.54 5.17
N ASN A 5 -34.56 -15.22 5.14
CA ASN A 5 -35.04 -13.92 4.69
C ASN A 5 -34.77 -12.91 5.81
N LYS A 6 -33.61 -12.24 5.74
CA LYS A 6 -33.30 -11.10 6.60
C LYS A 6 -34.20 -9.94 6.15
N PRO A 7 -34.82 -9.17 7.07
CA PRO A 7 -35.83 -8.17 6.73
C PRO A 7 -35.32 -7.15 5.71
N ASP A 8 -36.27 -6.55 4.98
CA ASP A 8 -36.19 -5.59 3.86
C ASP A 8 -35.38 -4.29 4.11
N ASN A 9 -34.41 -4.33 5.03
CA ASN A 9 -33.50 -3.24 5.29
C ASN A 9 -32.30 -3.37 4.34
N LEU A 10 -32.38 -2.60 3.26
CA LEU A 10 -31.25 -2.32 2.39
C LEU A 10 -30.03 -1.92 3.24
N PRO A 11 -28.83 -2.49 3.01
CA PRO A 11 -27.63 -2.23 3.82
C PRO A 11 -26.99 -0.86 3.58
N ILE A 12 -27.81 0.20 3.42
CA ILE A 12 -27.39 1.56 3.06
C ILE A 12 -26.42 2.12 4.10
N ASP A 13 -26.69 1.91 5.39
CA ASP A 13 -25.81 2.39 6.46
C ASP A 13 -24.47 1.64 6.50
N GLN A 14 -24.45 0.36 6.13
CA GLN A 14 -23.22 -0.44 6.05
C GLN A 14 -22.37 -0.01 4.86
N VAL A 15 -23.00 0.23 3.71
CA VAL A 15 -22.36 0.79 2.51
C VAL A 15 -21.75 2.15 2.84
N ARG A 16 -22.52 3.05 3.47
CA ARG A 16 -22.05 4.40 3.84
C ARG A 16 -20.86 4.33 4.80
N ALA A 17 -20.93 3.50 5.84
CA ALA A 17 -19.85 3.35 6.81
C ALA A 17 -18.56 2.80 6.17
N MET A 18 -18.66 1.87 5.22
CA MET A 18 -17.51 1.36 4.48
C MET A 18 -16.96 2.40 3.50
N ARG A 19 -17.82 3.18 2.87
CA ARG A 19 -17.40 4.25 1.96
C ARG A 19 -16.65 5.38 2.69
N ILE A 20 -17.10 5.79 3.88
CA ILE A 20 -16.38 6.76 4.72
C ILE A 20 -14.99 6.25 5.13
N LYS A 21 -14.84 4.94 5.30
CA LYS A 21 -13.55 4.28 5.59
C LYS A 21 -12.66 4.13 4.35
N GLY A 22 -13.10 4.56 3.17
CA GLY A 22 -12.33 4.52 1.93
C GLY A 22 -12.34 3.17 1.20
N PHE A 23 -13.28 2.28 1.51
CA PHE A 23 -13.43 1.01 0.76
C PHE A 23 -14.01 1.27 -0.63
N ASP A 24 -13.51 0.54 -1.63
CA ASP A 24 -14.01 0.58 -3.01
C ASP A 24 -15.33 -0.18 -3.16
N ASN A 25 -16.16 0.18 -4.13
CA ASN A 25 -17.46 -0.45 -4.42
C ASN A 25 -17.33 -1.98 -4.57
N ASN A 26 -16.27 -2.46 -5.22
CA ASN A 26 -16.04 -3.90 -5.38
C ASN A 26 -15.76 -4.60 -4.03
N GLN A 27 -15.05 -3.93 -3.13
CA GLN A 27 -14.76 -4.45 -1.79
C GLN A 27 -16.00 -4.45 -0.90
N ILE A 28 -16.85 -3.42 -1.05
CA ILE A 28 -18.14 -3.31 -0.35
C ILE A 28 -19.09 -4.44 -0.81
N VAL A 29 -19.15 -4.72 -2.11
CA VAL A 29 -19.97 -5.81 -2.67
C VAL A 29 -19.54 -7.16 -2.10
N GLN A 30 -18.24 -7.47 -2.09
CA GLN A 30 -17.73 -8.72 -1.52
C GLN A 30 -18.01 -8.85 -0.01
N ALA A 31 -17.86 -7.76 0.74
CA ALA A 31 -18.15 -7.74 2.17
C ALA A 31 -19.64 -7.97 2.47
N LEU A 32 -20.53 -7.39 1.66
CA LEU A 32 -21.98 -7.53 1.82
C LEU A 32 -22.49 -8.90 1.35
N GLN A 33 -21.92 -9.46 0.27
CA GLN A 33 -22.19 -10.84 -0.15
C GLN A 33 -21.80 -11.83 0.95
N ARG A 34 -20.66 -11.63 1.61
CA ARG A 34 -20.25 -12.45 2.77
C ARG A 34 -21.19 -12.32 3.97
N ASN A 35 -21.85 -11.16 4.10
CA ASN A 35 -22.87 -10.91 5.12
C ASN A 35 -24.27 -11.43 4.72
N GLY A 36 -24.38 -12.08 3.55
CA GLY A 36 -25.57 -12.78 3.08
C GLY A 36 -26.58 -11.92 2.31
N TYR A 37 -26.20 -10.71 1.87
CA TYR A 37 -27.09 -9.86 1.06
C TYR A 37 -27.08 -10.27 -0.41
N SER A 38 -28.23 -10.14 -1.08
CA SER A 38 -28.33 -10.44 -2.52
C SER A 38 -27.71 -9.33 -3.36
N SER A 39 -27.25 -9.65 -4.57
CA SER A 39 -26.68 -8.65 -5.49
C SER A 39 -27.64 -7.48 -5.72
N THR A 40 -28.94 -7.74 -5.91
CA THR A 40 -29.96 -6.69 -6.10
C THR A 40 -30.03 -5.74 -4.90
N GLN A 41 -30.09 -6.27 -3.68
CA GLN A 41 -30.12 -5.46 -2.46
C GLN A 41 -28.85 -4.62 -2.26
N ILE A 42 -27.70 -5.16 -2.68
CA ILE A 42 -26.42 -4.46 -2.62
C ILE A 42 -26.37 -3.31 -3.61
N PHE A 43 -26.82 -3.53 -4.86
CA PHE A 43 -26.86 -2.50 -5.89
C PHE A 43 -27.85 -1.38 -5.55
N ASP A 44 -29.03 -1.73 -5.04
CA ASP A 44 -30.03 -0.76 -4.60
C ASP A 44 -29.49 0.09 -3.44
N ALA A 45 -28.81 -0.53 -2.47
CA ALA A 45 -28.19 0.19 -1.35
C ALA A 45 -27.00 1.08 -1.75
N LEU A 46 -26.20 0.67 -2.74
CA LEU A 46 -25.09 1.45 -3.28
C LEU A 46 -25.59 2.71 -3.98
N ASN A 47 -26.56 2.55 -4.88
CA ASN A 47 -27.18 3.68 -5.59
C ASN A 47 -27.86 4.64 -4.61
N GLN A 48 -28.55 4.11 -3.60
CA GLN A 48 -29.22 4.95 -2.60
C GLN A 48 -28.25 5.65 -1.64
N ALA A 49 -27.12 5.03 -1.31
CA ALA A 49 -26.07 5.67 -0.52
C ALA A 49 -25.37 6.81 -1.29
N ASP A 50 -25.21 6.68 -2.60
CA ASP A 50 -24.60 7.70 -3.46
C ASP A 50 -25.49 8.93 -3.67
N LEU A 51 -26.82 8.73 -3.75
CA LEU A 51 -27.78 9.83 -3.89
C LEU A 51 -27.85 10.76 -2.66
N VAL A 52 -27.58 10.23 -1.46
CA VAL A 52 -27.68 10.98 -0.20
C VAL A 52 -26.37 11.66 0.19
N SER A 53 -25.22 11.19 -0.30
CA SER A 53 -23.89 11.66 0.14
C SER A 53 -23.33 12.86 -0.64
N GLY A 54 -24.08 13.49 -1.54
CA GLY A 54 -23.70 14.78 -2.14
C GLY A 54 -22.39 14.79 -2.91
N ALA A 55 -21.93 13.64 -3.41
CA ALA A 55 -20.84 13.52 -4.38
C ALA A 55 -21.40 13.67 -5.81
N PRO A 56 -20.64 14.23 -6.78
CA PRO A 56 -21.17 14.56 -8.09
C PRO A 56 -21.72 13.29 -8.77
N ALA A 57 -23.01 13.35 -9.09
CA ALA A 57 -23.69 12.35 -9.87
C ALA A 57 -22.92 12.11 -11.18
N PHE A 58 -22.51 10.87 -11.41
CA PHE A 58 -22.11 10.44 -12.74
C PHE A 58 -23.37 10.52 -13.61
N GLN A 59 -23.44 11.57 -14.42
CA GLN A 59 -24.51 11.85 -15.36
C GLN A 59 -24.40 10.87 -16.54
N GLY A 60 -24.88 9.65 -16.35
CA GLY A 60 -25.25 8.74 -17.42
C GLY A 60 -26.72 8.95 -17.75
N GLY A 61 -27.01 9.77 -18.75
CA GLY A 61 -28.37 10.08 -19.17
C GLY A 61 -29.04 8.90 -19.86
N SER A 62 -30.33 8.68 -19.57
CA SER A 62 -31.39 8.71 -20.59
C SER A 62 -32.77 8.56 -19.95
N ASN A 63 -33.67 9.42 -20.41
CA ASN A 63 -35.09 9.52 -20.10
C ASN A 63 -35.82 8.19 -20.29
N ALA A 64 -36.68 7.84 -19.34
CA ALA A 64 -37.90 7.07 -19.63
C ALA A 64 -39.11 7.96 -19.32
N PRO A 65 -39.87 8.45 -20.34
CA PRO A 65 -41.20 8.98 -20.11
C PRO A 65 -42.18 7.81 -19.94
N LEU A 66 -42.98 7.85 -18.88
CA LEU A 66 -44.19 7.04 -18.75
C LEU A 66 -45.14 7.31 -19.93
N PRO A 67 -45.80 6.30 -20.52
CA PRO A 67 -46.99 6.54 -21.31
C PRO A 67 -48.22 6.58 -20.38
N SER A 68 -48.74 7.79 -20.15
CA SER A 68 -50.14 8.00 -19.79
C SER A 68 -50.90 8.40 -21.05
N GLY A 69 -51.86 7.57 -21.47
CA GLY A 69 -52.72 7.83 -22.61
C GLY A 69 -53.99 7.00 -22.51
N ALA A 70 -55.04 7.62 -21.97
CA ALA A 70 -56.40 7.09 -21.90
C ALA A 70 -57.22 7.49 -23.15
N GLY A 71 -58.16 6.62 -23.52
CA GLY A 71 -59.18 6.82 -24.57
C GLY A 71 -59.03 5.79 -25.70
N ASP A 72 -60.05 5.07 -26.18
CA ASP A 72 -61.49 5.05 -25.93
C ASP A 72 -62.02 3.69 -26.43
N ALA A 73 -63.19 3.30 -25.94
CA ALA A 73 -63.81 1.99 -26.06
C ALA A 73 -64.27 1.61 -27.48
N SER A 74 -64.30 0.30 -27.79
CA SER A 74 -65.55 -0.47 -27.81
C SER A 74 -65.48 -1.82 -28.56
N GLN A 75 -66.10 -2.83 -27.91
CA GLN A 75 -66.78 -4.02 -28.44
C GLN A 75 -65.99 -5.26 -28.92
N GLY A 76 -66.36 -6.42 -28.33
CA GLY A 76 -66.31 -7.72 -29.00
C GLY A 76 -65.95 -8.91 -28.12
N LEU A 77 -66.93 -9.51 -27.42
CA LEU A 77 -66.85 -10.83 -26.79
C LEU A 77 -66.79 -11.95 -27.85
N GLY A 78 -66.03 -13.02 -27.63
CA GLY A 78 -66.31 -14.31 -28.30
C GLY A 78 -65.11 -15.26 -28.42
N GLN A 79 -65.26 -16.43 -27.79
CA GLN A 79 -64.32 -17.54 -27.69
C GLN A 79 -63.88 -18.19 -29.02
N GLY A 80 -62.66 -18.73 -29.03
CA GLY A 80 -62.50 -20.19 -29.10
C GLY A 80 -62.31 -20.84 -30.48
N TYR A 81 -61.04 -21.14 -30.74
CA TYR A 81 -60.48 -22.29 -31.48
C TYR A 81 -60.35 -22.23 -33.01
N GLU A 82 -59.15 -22.67 -33.43
CA GLU A 82 -58.63 -22.95 -34.78
C GLU A 82 -58.35 -21.69 -35.63
N GLU A 83 -57.14 -21.45 -36.16
CA GLU A 83 -56.34 -22.33 -37.01
C GLU A 83 -54.91 -21.74 -37.15
N GLY A 84 -53.95 -22.57 -37.58
CA GLY A 84 -52.51 -22.33 -37.51
C GLY A 84 -52.01 -21.00 -38.08
N GLY A 85 -51.13 -20.38 -37.30
CA GLY A 85 -50.31 -19.25 -37.72
C GLY A 85 -49.03 -19.26 -36.91
N SER A 86 -47.96 -19.79 -37.50
CA SER A 86 -46.59 -19.62 -37.02
C SER A 86 -46.32 -18.15 -36.74
N MET A 87 -46.21 -17.78 -35.47
CA MET A 87 -45.66 -16.49 -35.06
C MET A 87 -45.02 -16.62 -33.68
N VAL A 88 -43.98 -17.44 -33.58
CA VAL A 88 -42.94 -17.30 -32.55
C VAL A 88 -41.60 -17.63 -33.22
N GLY A 89 -41.12 -16.68 -34.02
CA GLY A 89 -39.87 -16.82 -34.78
C GLY A 89 -39.24 -15.46 -35.11
N MET A 90 -39.52 -14.41 -34.31
CA MET A 90 -38.90 -13.09 -34.51
C MET A 90 -38.34 -12.49 -33.22
N GLY A 91 -38.40 -13.19 -32.08
CA GLY A 91 -37.85 -12.69 -30.81
C GLY A 91 -36.56 -13.35 -30.37
N ASN A 92 -36.21 -14.52 -30.91
CA ASN A 92 -34.98 -15.22 -30.56
C ASN A 92 -33.83 -14.85 -31.48
N GLU A 93 -34.05 -14.64 -32.77
CA GLU A 93 -32.97 -14.34 -33.73
C GLU A 93 -32.37 -12.94 -33.49
N GLU A 94 -33.19 -11.93 -33.20
CA GLU A 94 -32.71 -10.58 -32.83
C GLU A 94 -32.01 -10.57 -31.46
N VAL A 95 -32.47 -11.40 -30.52
CA VAL A 95 -31.84 -11.56 -29.20
C VAL A 95 -30.56 -12.39 -29.31
N GLU A 96 -30.49 -13.37 -30.21
CA GLU A 96 -29.31 -14.20 -30.46
C GLU A 96 -28.23 -13.40 -31.18
N GLU A 97 -28.58 -12.53 -32.14
CA GLU A 97 -27.66 -11.58 -32.76
C GLU A 97 -27.13 -10.53 -31.77
N LEU A 98 -28.00 -10.01 -30.89
CA LEU A 98 -27.59 -9.14 -29.78
C LEU A 98 -26.68 -9.87 -28.77
N ILE A 99 -26.93 -11.15 -28.52
CA ILE A 99 -26.10 -11.96 -27.63
C ILE A 99 -24.75 -12.26 -28.27
N GLU A 100 -24.69 -12.65 -29.55
CA GLU A 100 -23.43 -12.93 -30.25
C GLU A 100 -22.55 -11.69 -30.36
N SER A 101 -23.12 -10.54 -30.74
CA SER A 101 -22.38 -9.28 -30.80
C SER A 101 -21.84 -8.84 -29.44
N VAL A 102 -22.61 -9.00 -28.37
CA VAL A 102 -22.15 -8.70 -27.00
C VAL A 102 -21.08 -9.70 -26.54
N ILE A 103 -21.20 -10.99 -26.89
CA ILE A 103 -20.19 -12.00 -26.55
C ILE A 103 -18.87 -11.71 -27.28
N GLU A 104 -18.91 -11.36 -28.57
CA GLU A 104 -17.72 -11.07 -29.36
C GLU A 104 -17.02 -9.79 -28.88
N GLU A 105 -17.78 -8.74 -28.55
CA GLU A 105 -17.25 -7.52 -27.93
C GLU A 105 -16.56 -7.83 -26.59
N LYS A 106 -17.21 -8.62 -25.73
CA LYS A 106 -16.64 -9.01 -24.44
C LYS A 106 -15.44 -9.94 -24.57
N TRP A 107 -15.40 -10.79 -25.59
CA TRP A 107 -14.27 -11.66 -25.87
C TRP A 107 -13.05 -10.86 -26.35
N ASP A 108 -13.26 -9.87 -27.21
CA ASP A 108 -12.19 -8.98 -27.68
C ASP A 108 -11.66 -8.06 -26.55
N GLU A 109 -12.54 -7.54 -25.69
CA GLU A 109 -12.16 -6.82 -24.46
C GLU A 109 -11.31 -7.70 -23.53
N LEU A 110 -11.75 -8.94 -23.28
CA LEU A 110 -10.98 -9.90 -22.47
C LEU A 110 -9.61 -10.23 -23.07
N GLY A 111 -9.53 -10.41 -24.39
CA GLY A 111 -8.27 -10.65 -25.09
C GLY A 111 -7.28 -9.48 -24.90
N LYS A 112 -7.78 -8.24 -24.98
CA LYS A 112 -6.98 -7.04 -24.73
C LYS A 112 -6.48 -6.97 -23.29
N ASP A 113 -7.30 -7.31 -22.31
CA ASP A 113 -6.89 -7.28 -20.90
C ASP A 113 -5.89 -8.39 -20.56
N ILE A 114 -6.01 -9.58 -21.18
CA ILE A 114 -5.01 -10.64 -21.06
C ILE A 114 -3.66 -10.16 -21.60
N ASN A 115 -3.64 -9.47 -22.75
CA ASN A 115 -2.39 -8.92 -23.30
C ASN A 115 -1.74 -7.91 -22.34
N LYS A 116 -2.53 -7.02 -21.72
CA LYS A 116 -2.02 -6.10 -20.68
C LYS A 116 -1.46 -6.84 -19.45
N ILE A 117 -2.09 -7.95 -19.04
CA ILE A 117 -1.59 -8.78 -17.93
C ILE A 117 -0.27 -9.45 -18.30
N VAL A 118 -0.11 -9.92 -19.54
CA VAL A 118 1.15 -10.50 -20.03
C VAL A 118 2.26 -9.44 -20.05
N GLU A 119 1.98 -8.22 -20.52
CA GLU A 119 2.92 -7.11 -20.47
C GLU A 119 3.33 -6.77 -19.03
N TRP A 120 2.35 -6.64 -18.14
CA TRP A 120 2.61 -6.39 -16.72
C TRP A 120 3.42 -7.51 -16.07
N LYS A 121 3.11 -8.78 -16.37
CA LYS A 121 3.88 -9.93 -15.91
C LYS A 121 5.34 -9.81 -16.34
N ASN A 122 5.59 -9.51 -17.61
CA ASN A 122 6.95 -9.36 -18.13
C ASN A 122 7.68 -8.18 -17.47
N GLU A 123 7.00 -7.06 -17.19
CA GLU A 123 7.60 -5.96 -16.43
C GLU A 123 7.96 -6.35 -14.99
N VAL A 124 7.09 -7.11 -14.32
CA VAL A 124 7.32 -7.57 -12.95
C VAL A 124 8.46 -8.57 -12.90
N GLU A 125 8.54 -9.51 -13.84
CA GLU A 125 9.67 -10.45 -13.95
C GLU A 125 10.99 -9.71 -14.15
N ASN A 126 11.00 -8.68 -15.02
CA ASN A 126 12.16 -7.84 -15.22
C ASN A 126 12.53 -7.02 -13.96
N LYS A 127 11.54 -6.49 -13.23
CA LYS A 127 11.78 -5.78 -11.96
C LYS A 127 12.32 -6.73 -10.88
N LEU A 128 11.79 -7.95 -10.80
CA LEU A 128 12.22 -8.97 -9.84
C LEU A 128 13.69 -9.35 -10.09
N ALA A 129 14.06 -9.65 -11.34
CA ALA A 129 15.45 -9.95 -11.70
C ALA A 129 16.40 -8.80 -11.33
N ARG A 130 15.99 -7.55 -11.54
CA ARG A 130 16.77 -6.37 -11.12
C ARG A 130 16.87 -6.23 -9.61
N ILE A 131 15.83 -6.60 -8.86
CA ILE A 131 15.84 -6.57 -7.39
C ILE A 131 16.80 -7.65 -6.87
N GLU A 132 16.75 -8.86 -7.42
CA GLU A 132 17.68 -9.95 -7.07
C GLU A 132 19.13 -9.51 -7.28
N GLN A 133 19.47 -8.96 -8.45
CA GLN A 133 20.81 -8.43 -8.72
C GLN A 133 21.23 -7.32 -7.74
N ARG A 134 20.31 -6.41 -7.38
CA ARG A 134 20.58 -5.36 -6.40
C ARG A 134 20.80 -5.94 -5.00
N PHE A 135 20.08 -7.00 -4.64
CA PHE A 135 20.23 -7.68 -3.37
C PHE A 135 21.60 -8.35 -3.26
N GLU A 136 22.04 -9.05 -4.30
CA GLU A 136 23.39 -9.62 -4.37
C GLU A 136 24.47 -8.54 -4.25
N SER A 137 24.33 -7.42 -4.97
CA SER A 137 25.25 -6.30 -4.88
C SER A 137 25.25 -5.62 -3.50
N LEU A 138 24.08 -5.56 -2.84
CA LEU A 138 23.95 -5.03 -1.49
C LEU A 138 24.65 -5.94 -0.48
N GLN A 139 24.49 -7.26 -0.63
CA GLN A 139 25.19 -8.24 0.19
C GLN A 139 26.71 -8.09 0.05
N ASP A 140 27.23 -8.02 -1.18
CA ASP A 140 28.66 -7.79 -1.43
C ASP A 140 29.17 -6.47 -0.84
N SER A 141 28.36 -5.39 -0.96
CA SER A 141 28.69 -4.10 -0.35
C SER A 141 28.71 -4.17 1.18
N PHE A 142 27.79 -4.92 1.78
CA PHE A 142 27.73 -5.15 3.21
C PHE A 142 28.93 -5.96 3.70
N ASP A 143 29.32 -7.02 2.99
CA ASP A 143 30.49 -7.84 3.33
C ASP A 143 31.78 -7.01 3.26
N LYS A 144 31.93 -6.18 2.22
CA LYS A 144 33.06 -5.24 2.10
C LYS A 144 33.08 -4.21 3.23
N LEU A 145 31.92 -3.65 3.58
CA LEU A 145 31.81 -2.72 4.70
C LEU A 145 32.19 -3.40 6.01
N HIS A 146 31.70 -4.61 6.25
CA HIS A 146 31.99 -5.39 7.45
C HIS A 146 33.50 -5.66 7.58
N GLN A 147 34.15 -6.08 6.49
CA GLN A 147 35.61 -6.26 6.44
C GLN A 147 36.36 -4.95 6.72
N ALA A 148 35.94 -3.84 6.09
CA ALA A 148 36.57 -2.54 6.30
C ALA A 148 36.42 -2.05 7.75
N VAL A 149 35.24 -2.26 8.37
CA VAL A 149 34.97 -1.91 9.76
C VAL A 149 35.83 -2.75 10.71
N ILE A 150 35.92 -4.07 10.50
CA ILE A 150 36.81 -4.93 11.31
C ILE A 150 38.27 -4.49 11.17
N GLY A 151 38.72 -4.17 9.95
CA GLY A 151 40.06 -3.65 9.70
C GLY A 151 40.32 -2.35 10.47
N LYS A 152 39.38 -1.40 10.41
CA LYS A 152 39.47 -0.13 11.15
C LYS A 152 39.47 -0.32 12.66
N ILE A 153 38.67 -1.25 13.19
CA ILE A 153 38.68 -1.58 14.62
C ILE A 153 40.03 -2.19 15.03
N GLY A 154 40.59 -3.08 14.22
CA GLY A 154 41.92 -3.64 14.47
C GLY A 154 43.04 -2.60 14.44
N GLU A 155 43.01 -1.67 13.47
CA GLU A 155 43.92 -0.51 13.44
C GLU A 155 43.75 0.37 14.69
N TYR A 156 42.51 0.61 15.11
CA TYR A 156 42.21 1.43 16.27
C TYR A 156 42.70 0.78 17.58
N ASP A 157 42.51 -0.53 17.75
CA ASP A 157 43.02 -1.29 18.89
C ASP A 157 44.56 -1.20 18.98
N LYS A 158 45.24 -1.38 17.84
CA LYS A 158 46.70 -1.22 17.76
C LYS A 158 47.14 0.19 18.14
N ASN A 159 46.48 1.21 17.61
CA ASN A 159 46.81 2.61 17.92
C ASN A 159 46.57 2.92 19.41
N ILE A 160 45.51 2.39 20.02
CA ILE A 160 45.26 2.54 21.47
C ILE A 160 46.37 1.87 22.29
N LEU A 161 46.84 0.68 21.89
CA LEU A 161 47.95 0.01 22.57
C LEU A 161 49.24 0.83 22.49
N GLU A 162 49.53 1.41 21.32
CA GLU A 162 50.68 2.31 21.11
C GLU A 162 50.57 3.57 21.97
N VAL A 163 49.42 4.26 21.94
CA VAL A 163 49.16 5.42 22.80
C VAL A 163 49.27 5.04 24.27
N GLY A 164 48.81 3.85 24.69
CA GLY A 164 48.98 3.36 26.05
C GLY A 164 50.44 3.21 26.46
N ALA A 165 51.29 2.74 25.55
CA ALA A 165 52.73 2.64 25.78
C ALA A 165 53.40 4.02 25.89
N GLU A 166 53.03 4.96 25.00
CA GLU A 166 53.51 6.35 25.06
C GLU A 166 53.07 7.05 26.34
N VAL A 167 51.80 6.93 26.74
CA VAL A 167 51.27 7.49 27.99
C VAL A 167 52.01 6.92 29.19
N LYS A 168 52.33 5.62 29.20
CA LYS A 168 53.13 5.00 30.27
C LYS A 168 54.58 5.50 30.29
N ALA A 169 55.17 5.74 29.12
CA ALA A 169 56.49 6.35 29.04
C ALA A 169 56.46 7.79 29.57
N MET A 170 55.43 8.56 29.21
CA MET A 170 55.20 9.92 29.70
C MET A 170 54.99 9.93 31.21
N GLU A 171 54.20 9.01 31.75
CA GLU A 171 54.02 8.81 33.20
C GLU A 171 55.38 8.62 33.89
N LYS A 172 56.23 7.74 33.35
CA LYS A 172 57.57 7.48 33.89
C LYS A 172 58.49 8.71 33.82
N VAL A 173 58.39 9.51 32.76
CA VAL A 173 59.11 10.78 32.66
C VAL A 173 58.59 11.74 33.73
N PHE A 174 57.27 11.87 33.88
CA PHE A 174 56.64 12.72 34.88
C PHE A 174 57.04 12.34 36.31
N SER A 175 57.06 11.04 36.63
CA SER A 175 57.52 10.52 37.93
C SER A 175 58.98 10.86 38.25
N LYS A 176 59.83 11.06 37.22
CA LYS A 176 61.23 11.48 37.40
C LYS A 176 61.36 13.01 37.48
N VAL A 177 60.54 13.74 36.73
CA VAL A 177 60.61 15.19 36.61
C VAL A 177 59.99 15.88 37.84
N LEU A 178 58.88 15.36 38.38
CA LEU A 178 58.22 15.93 39.56
C LEU A 178 59.15 16.07 40.79
N PRO A 179 59.92 15.03 41.19
CA PRO A 179 60.90 15.16 42.26
C PRO A 179 61.99 16.19 41.95
N LEU A 180 62.57 16.16 40.73
CA LEU A 180 63.62 17.10 40.33
C LEU A 180 63.14 18.56 40.39
N PHE A 181 61.92 18.84 39.93
CA PHE A 181 61.34 20.18 40.06
C PHE A 181 61.12 20.58 41.52
N THR A 182 60.60 19.67 42.35
CA THR A 182 60.37 19.94 43.78
C THR A 182 61.68 20.22 44.50
N GLU A 183 62.73 19.44 44.20
CA GLU A 183 64.08 19.60 44.74
C GLU A 183 64.68 20.93 44.29
N ASN A 184 64.68 21.24 42.99
CA ASN A 184 65.18 22.50 42.44
C ASN A 184 64.45 23.73 43.01
N VAL A 185 63.12 23.68 43.15
CA VAL A 185 62.34 24.77 43.76
C VAL A 185 62.69 24.92 45.25
N SER A 186 62.89 23.81 45.97
CA SER A 186 63.31 23.83 47.37
C SER A 186 64.71 24.42 47.55
N GLU A 187 65.64 24.12 46.64
CA GLU A 187 66.99 24.70 46.60
C GLU A 187 66.93 26.20 46.31
N LEU A 188 66.17 26.63 45.30
CA LEU A 188 65.96 28.05 45.00
C LEU A 188 65.38 28.80 46.21
N ALA A 189 64.40 28.21 46.90
CA ALA A 189 63.81 28.78 48.10
C ALA A 189 64.83 28.93 49.23
N ARG A 190 65.70 27.93 49.44
CA ARG A 190 66.81 27.98 50.40
C ARG A 190 67.84 29.06 50.04
N ILE A 191 68.27 29.13 48.77
CA ILE A 191 69.22 30.14 48.28
C ILE A 191 68.64 31.55 48.47
N THR A 192 67.36 31.74 48.13
CA THR A 192 66.66 33.02 48.31
C THR A 192 66.57 33.40 49.78
N GLN A 193 66.26 32.46 50.69
CA GLN A 193 66.26 32.72 52.13
C GLN A 193 67.65 33.05 52.68
N ALA A 194 68.69 32.38 52.20
CA ALA A 194 70.07 32.66 52.59
C ALA A 194 70.51 34.06 52.13
N LEU A 195 70.21 34.44 50.88
CA LEU A 195 70.43 35.79 50.34
C LEU A 195 69.65 36.86 51.12
N LYS A 196 68.41 36.56 51.53
CA LYS A 196 67.62 37.47 52.36
C LYS A 196 68.18 37.63 53.79
N LYS A 197 69.07 36.74 54.24
CA LYS A 197 69.62 36.68 55.60
C LYS A 197 71.04 37.21 55.75
N GLY A 198 71.73 37.70 54.71
CA GLY A 198 73.01 38.37 54.94
C GLY A 198 73.49 39.31 53.83
N PRO A 199 74.45 40.22 54.12
CA PRO A 199 74.77 40.87 55.39
C PRO A 199 74.25 42.33 55.43
N ILE A 200 73.89 42.83 56.61
CA ILE A 200 73.99 44.26 56.97
C ILE A 200 75.19 44.36 57.91
#